data_AF-A0AAI8SPE4-F1
#
_entry.id   AF-A0AAI8SPE4-F1
#
_cell.length_a   1.000
_cell.length_b   1.000
_cell.length_c   1.000
_cell.angle_alpha   90.00
_cell.angle_beta   90.00
_cell.angle_gamma   90.00
#
_symmetry.space_group_name_H-M   'P 1'
#
loop_
_entity.id
_entity.type
_entity.pdbx_description
1 polymer ?
#
loop_
_entity_poly.entity_id
_entity_poly.type
_entity_poly.pdbx_seq_one_letter_code
_entity_poly.pdbx_strand_id
1 'polypeptide(L)'
;MRPLTYHAVHRMFERAGQGAGSTATLHALRHTAAYRMAEDPDLPLTDVQFVLGHALLTTTQIYLTPRKQDVIRRILAHHAQQTKKAAERVQAPPAPGYRPETLRVLFGGESR
;
A
#
# COMPACT_ATOMS: atom_id res chain seq x y z
N MET A 1 0.20 40.57 -4.73
CA MET A 1 -0.12 39.80 -3.50
C MET A 1 1.09 39.84 -2.58
N ARG A 2 0.90 39.97 -1.25
CA ARG A 2 2.02 39.94 -0.28
C ARG A 2 2.25 38.50 0.19
N PRO A 3 3.48 37.95 0.09
CA PRO A 3 3.76 36.59 0.55
C PRO A 3 3.51 36.44 2.05
N LEU A 4 2.98 35.28 2.46
CA LEU A 4 2.85 34.95 3.88
C LEU A 4 4.22 34.60 4.46
N THR A 5 4.53 35.17 5.63
CA THR A 5 5.70 34.75 6.40
C THR A 5 5.42 33.40 7.07
N TYR A 6 6.47 32.68 7.46
CA TYR A 6 6.34 31.44 8.22
C TYR A 6 5.42 31.57 9.43
N HIS A 7 5.60 32.62 10.24
CA HIS A 7 4.77 32.87 11.42
C HIS A 7 3.30 33.14 11.05
N ALA A 8 3.03 33.82 9.94
CA ALA A 8 1.68 34.04 9.48
C ALA A 8 1.00 32.72 9.07
N VAL A 9 1.71 31.84 8.35
CA VAL A 9 1.23 30.48 8.01
C VAL A 9 0.99 29.66 9.27
N HIS A 10 1.92 29.67 10.23
CA HIS A 10 1.79 28.94 11.48
C HIS A 10 0.54 29.36 12.27
N ARG A 11 0.36 30.67 12.48
CA ARG A 11 -0.81 31.21 13.19
C ARG A 11 -2.11 30.96 12.44
N MET A 12 -2.09 31.03 11.10
CA MET A 12 -3.25 30.68 10.29
C MET A 12 -3.64 29.21 10.49
N PHE A 13 -2.66 28.31 10.47
CA PHE A 13 -2.89 26.88 10.66
C PHE A 13 -3.39 26.55 12.06
N GLU A 14 -2.82 27.15 13.12
CA GLU A 14 -3.29 26.95 14.50
C GLU A 14 -4.76 27.34 14.67
N ARG A 15 -5.18 28.49 14.12
CA ARG A 15 -6.59 28.91 14.18
C ARG A 15 -7.51 27.95 13.43
N ALA A 16 -7.08 27.47 12.26
CA ALA A 16 -7.85 26.48 11.50
C ALA A 16 -7.96 25.16 12.28
N GLY A 17 -6.88 24.72 12.92
CA GLY A 17 -6.86 23.55 13.80
C GLY A 17 -7.85 23.70 14.96
N GLN A 18 -7.84 24.84 15.66
CA GLN A 18 -8.80 25.14 16.73
C GLN A 18 -10.25 25.09 16.24
N GLY A 19 -10.54 25.71 15.09
CA GLY A 19 -11.88 25.67 14.48
C GLY A 19 -12.33 24.26 14.09
N ALA A 20 -11.39 23.37 13.77
CA ALA A 20 -11.63 21.97 13.46
C ALA A 20 -11.60 21.04 14.69
N GLY A 21 -11.39 21.57 15.91
CA GLY A 21 -11.22 20.76 17.11
C GLY A 21 -9.96 19.88 17.11
N SER A 22 -8.94 20.27 16.33
CA SER A 22 -7.70 19.51 16.16
C SER A 22 -6.53 20.18 16.87
N THR A 23 -5.66 19.37 17.46
CA THR A 23 -4.37 19.77 18.03
C THR A 23 -3.19 19.49 17.09
N ALA A 24 -3.47 19.19 15.82
CA ALA A 24 -2.43 18.90 14.84
C ALA A 24 -1.49 20.09 14.64
N THR A 25 -0.21 19.80 14.42
CA THR A 25 0.82 20.79 14.09
C THR A 25 1.18 20.71 12.60
N LEU A 26 1.83 21.75 12.06
CA LEU A 26 2.37 21.70 10.69
C LEU A 26 3.37 20.54 10.50
N HIS A 27 4.12 20.21 11.55
CA HIS A 27 5.02 19.07 11.54
C HIS A 27 4.26 17.73 11.47
N ALA A 28 3.19 17.58 12.25
CA ALA A 28 2.32 16.39 12.18
C ALA A 28 1.61 16.27 10.82
N LEU A 29 1.26 17.41 10.21
CA LEU A 29 0.71 17.46 8.86
C LEU A 29 1.72 16.95 7.83
N ARG A 30 2.97 17.43 7.89
CA ARG A 30 4.07 16.94 7.04
C ARG A 30 4.24 15.43 7.16
N HIS A 31 4.26 14.90 8.38
CA HIS A 31 4.36 13.45 8.61
C HIS A 31 3.19 12.70 7.98
N THR A 32 1.96 13.18 8.19
CA THR A 32 0.77 12.55 7.63
C THR A 32 0.79 12.54 6.11
N ALA A 33 1.17 13.65 5.48
CA ALA A 33 1.32 13.73 4.02
C ALA A 33 2.41 12.78 3.51
N ALA A 34 3.56 12.74 4.20
CA ALA A 34 4.68 11.88 3.83
C ALA A 34 4.33 10.39 3.90
N TYR A 35 3.64 9.94 4.95
CA TYR A 35 3.17 8.56 5.04
C TYR A 35 2.18 8.22 3.92
N ARG A 36 1.19 9.08 3.66
CA ARG A 36 0.21 8.84 2.59
C ARG A 36 0.85 8.77 1.21
N MET A 37 1.80 9.66 0.92
CA MET A 37 2.55 9.65 -0.32
C MET A 37 3.42 8.40 -0.45
N ALA A 38 4.10 7.99 0.63
CA ALA A 38 4.95 6.79 0.62
C ALA A 38 4.16 5.48 0.54
N GLU A 39 2.88 5.49 0.91
CA GLU A 39 1.96 4.36 0.79
C GLU A 39 1.33 4.20 -0.60
N ASP A 40 1.40 5.25 -1.44
CA ASP A 40 0.84 5.26 -2.78
C ASP A 40 1.73 4.48 -3.76
N PRO A 41 1.25 3.36 -4.36
CA PRO A 41 2.06 2.55 -5.27
C PRO A 41 2.40 3.26 -6.57
N ASP A 42 1.63 4.28 -6.97
CA ASP A 42 1.85 5.04 -8.20
C ASP A 42 2.80 6.24 -7.99
N LEU A 43 3.22 6.49 -6.74
CA LEU A 43 4.11 7.59 -6.38
C LEU A 43 5.48 7.08 -5.92
N PRO A 44 6.53 7.22 -6.74
CA PRO A 44 7.85 6.73 -6.36
C PRO A 44 8.46 7.56 -5.22
N LEU A 45 9.23 6.90 -4.35
CA LEU A 45 9.84 7.55 -3.16
C LEU A 45 10.74 8.74 -3.51
N THR A 46 11.34 8.76 -4.71
CA THR A 46 12.15 9.87 -5.21
C THR A 46 11.33 11.15 -5.38
N ASP A 47 10.06 11.03 -5.76
CA ASP A 47 9.15 12.16 -5.95
C ASP A 47 8.67 12.67 -4.59
N VAL A 48 8.42 11.75 -3.66
CA VAL A 48 8.15 12.08 -2.25
C VAL A 48 9.32 12.86 -1.64
N GLN A 49 10.57 12.42 -1.88
CA GLN A 49 11.77 13.14 -1.45
C GLN A 49 11.81 14.56 -2.02
N PHE A 50 11.50 14.73 -3.31
CA PHE A 50 11.48 16.03 -3.97
C PHE A 50 10.43 16.95 -3.35
N VAL A 51 9.19 16.48 -3.19
CA VAL A 51 8.09 17.23 -2.54
C VAL A 51 8.46 17.65 -1.13
N LEU A 52 9.11 16.76 -0.38
CA LEU A 52 9.52 17.03 1.00
C LEU A 52 10.78 17.89 1.09
N GLY A 53 11.50 18.11 0.00
CA GLY A 53 12.76 18.86 -0.03
C GLY A 53 13.88 18.19 0.78
N HIS A 54 13.88 16.86 0.87
CA HIS A 54 14.92 16.13 1.58
C HIS A 54 16.17 16.00 0.70
N ALA A 55 17.34 16.28 1.29
CA ALA A 55 18.63 16.15 0.60
C ALA A 55 19.06 14.69 0.41
N LEU A 56 18.63 13.80 1.34
CA LEU A 56 18.98 12.39 1.32
C LEU A 56 17.72 11.53 1.26
N LEU A 57 17.75 10.52 0.39
CA LEU A 57 16.64 9.58 0.27
C LEU A 57 16.41 8.80 1.57
N THR A 58 17.49 8.56 2.33
CA THR A 58 17.43 7.91 3.65
C THR A 58 16.58 8.68 4.65
N THR A 59 16.51 10.01 4.56
CA THR A 59 15.62 10.82 5.39
C THR A 59 14.15 10.60 5.01
N THR A 60 13.85 10.36 3.73
CA THR A 60 12.49 10.05 3.25
C THR A 60 12.11 8.60 3.55
N GLN A 61 13.07 7.67 3.54
CA GLN A 61 12.84 6.25 3.83
C GLN A 61 12.25 5.98 5.21
N ILE A 62 12.37 6.91 6.18
CA ILE A 62 11.71 6.77 7.49
C ILE A 62 10.19 6.57 7.37
N TYR A 63 9.58 7.08 6.30
CA TYR A 63 8.15 6.98 6.02
C TYR A 63 7.73 5.65 5.40
N LEU A 64 8.68 4.80 5.00
CA LEU A 64 8.38 3.48 4.44
C LEU A 64 8.05 2.43 5.49
N THR A 65 8.26 2.71 6.79
CA THR A 65 8.01 1.72 7.84
C THR A 65 6.51 1.45 7.94
N PRO A 66 6.01 0.29 7.46
CA PRO A 66 4.59 0.01 7.50
C PRO A 66 4.16 -0.37 8.92
N ARG A 67 2.90 -0.14 9.28
CA ARG A 67 2.38 -0.65 10.55
C ARG A 67 2.29 -2.17 10.47
N LYS A 68 2.62 -2.86 11.57
CA LYS A 68 2.64 -4.34 11.64
C LYS A 68 1.33 -4.98 11.14
N GLN A 69 0.19 -4.42 11.54
CA GLN A 69 -1.14 -4.88 11.13
C GLN A 69 -1.35 -4.84 9.61
N ASP A 70 -0.82 -3.83 8.93
CA ASP A 70 -0.98 -3.66 7.49
C ASP A 70 -0.10 -4.65 6.73
N VAL A 71 1.10 -4.94 7.24
CA VAL A 71 1.97 -6.00 6.73
C VAL A 71 1.28 -7.36 6.85
N ILE A 72 0.76 -7.69 8.03
CA ILE A 72 0.06 -8.96 8.28
C ILE A 72 -1.10 -9.11 7.29
N ARG A 73 -1.94 -8.07 7.16
CA ARG A 73 -3.08 -8.07 6.25
C ARG A 73 -2.64 -8.28 4.80
N ARG A 74 -1.60 -7.58 4.34
CA ARG A 74 -1.07 -7.71 2.96
C ARG A 74 -0.51 -9.11 2.69
N ILE A 75 0.23 -9.69 3.63
CA ILE A 75 0.80 -11.05 3.48
C ILE A 75 -0.32 -12.09 3.42
N LEU A 76 -1.32 -12.02 4.31
CA LEU A 76 -2.46 -12.94 4.27
C LEU A 76 -3.24 -12.84 2.96
N ALA A 77 -3.49 -11.61 2.48
CA ALA A 77 -4.15 -11.38 1.19
C ALA A 77 -3.34 -11.94 0.02
N HIS A 78 -2.01 -11.77 0.04
CA HIS A 78 -1.12 -12.34 -0.97
C HIS A 78 -1.23 -13.86 -1.01
N HIS A 79 -1.12 -14.53 0.14
CA HIS A 79 -1.23 -16.00 0.22
C HIS A 79 -2.59 -16.51 -0.27
N ALA A 80 -3.69 -15.87 0.16
CA ALA A 80 -5.02 -16.25 -0.30
C ALA A 80 -5.14 -16.15 -1.83
N GLN A 81 -4.55 -15.12 -2.44
CA GLN A 81 -4.55 -14.95 -3.89
C GLN A 81 -3.68 -16.00 -4.61
N GLN A 82 -2.54 -16.38 -4.04
CA GLN A 82 -1.70 -17.44 -4.61
C GLN A 82 -2.42 -18.79 -4.58
N THR A 83 -3.09 -19.11 -3.47
CA THR A 83 -3.88 -20.36 -3.35
C THR A 83 -4.99 -20.42 -4.38
N LYS A 84 -5.73 -19.32 -4.59
CA LYS A 84 -6.75 -19.23 -5.64
C LYS A 84 -6.17 -19.50 -7.03
N LYS A 85 -5.09 -18.81 -7.39
CA LYS A 85 -4.40 -19.00 -8.68
C LYS A 85 -3.90 -20.45 -8.87
N ALA A 86 -3.40 -21.08 -7.81
CA ALA A 86 -2.96 -22.47 -7.86
C ALA A 86 -4.14 -23.43 -8.11
N ALA A 87 -5.26 -23.23 -7.42
CA ALA A 87 -6.47 -24.01 -7.64
C ALA A 87 -7.02 -23.86 -9.08
N GLU A 88 -7.02 -22.63 -9.62
CA GLU A 88 -7.41 -22.36 -11.00
C GLU A 88 -6.51 -23.07 -12.02
N ARG A 89 -5.18 -23.09 -11.79
CA ARG A 89 -4.23 -23.83 -12.65
C ARG A 89 -4.45 -25.34 -12.63
N VAL A 90 -4.80 -25.91 -11.48
CA VAL A 90 -5.09 -27.35 -11.35
C VAL A 90 -6.35 -27.74 -12.12
N GLN A 91 -7.29 -26.81 -12.32
CA GLN A 91 -8.53 -27.05 -13.07
C GLN A 91 -8.41 -26.89 -14.59
N ALA A 92 -7.21 -26.66 -15.13
CA ALA A 92 -7.04 -26.55 -16.58
C ALA A 92 -7.54 -27.82 -17.29
N PRO A 93 -8.29 -27.68 -18.41
CA PRO A 93 -8.78 -28.84 -19.13
C PRO A 93 -7.60 -29.69 -19.62
N PRO A 94 -7.76 -31.02 -19.65
CA PRO A 94 -6.70 -31.90 -20.10
C PRO A 94 -6.33 -31.59 -21.56
N ALA A 95 -5.06 -31.84 -21.91
CA ALA A 95 -4.58 -31.60 -23.26
C ALA A 95 -5.44 -32.37 -24.30
N PRO A 96 -5.61 -31.82 -25.52
CA PRO A 96 -6.39 -32.46 -26.57
C PRO A 96 -5.94 -33.91 -26.81
N GLY A 97 -6.89 -34.84 -26.84
CA GLY A 97 -6.61 -36.28 -26.98
C GLY A 97 -6.65 -37.07 -25.66
N TYR A 98 -6.63 -36.40 -24.50
CA TYR A 98 -6.84 -37.07 -23.22
C TYR A 98 -8.30 -37.01 -22.79
N ARG A 99 -8.88 -38.18 -22.49
CA ARG A 99 -10.23 -38.28 -21.93
C ARG A 99 -10.20 -37.98 -20.43
N PRO A 100 -11.03 -37.05 -19.93
CA PRO A 100 -11.04 -36.66 -18.52
C PRO A 100 -11.39 -37.83 -17.59
N GLU A 101 -12.15 -38.82 -18.07
CA GLU A 101 -12.48 -40.03 -17.31
C GLU A 101 -11.24 -40.90 -17.06
N THR A 102 -10.39 -41.08 -18.07
CA THR A 102 -9.16 -41.87 -17.96
C THR A 102 -8.15 -41.23 -17.02
N LEU A 103 -8.01 -39.90 -17.07
CA LEU A 103 -7.12 -39.17 -16.17
C LEU A 103 -7.60 -39.25 -14.72
N ARG A 104 -8.92 -39.29 -14.48
CA ARG A 104 -9.50 -39.43 -13.15
C ARG A 104 -9.13 -40.77 -12.49
N VAL A 105 -9.13 -41.86 -13.27
CA VAL A 105 -8.67 -43.19 -12.82
C VAL A 105 -7.16 -43.19 -12.53
N LEU A 106 -6.35 -42.58 -13.42
CA LEU A 106 -4.89 -42.55 -13.26
C LEU A 106 -4.41 -41.74 -12.05
N PHE A 107 -5.09 -40.63 -11.74
CA PHE A 107 -4.72 -39.74 -10.64
C PHE A 107 -5.56 -39.92 -9.37
N GLY A 108 -6.40 -40.96 -9.31
CA GLY A 108 -7.16 -41.33 -8.10
C GLY A 108 -8.27 -40.34 -7.71
N GLY A 109 -8.82 -39.58 -8.66
CA GLY A 109 -10.01 -38.75 -8.40
C GLY A 109 -11.22 -39.65 -8.17
N GLU A 110 -11.85 -39.55 -7.01
CA GLU A 110 -12.93 -40.46 -6.62
C GLU A 110 -14.08 -40.47 -7.65
N SER A 111 -14.50 -41.67 -8.02
CA SER A 111 -15.80 -41.91 -8.63
C SER A 111 -16.78 -42.16 -7.49
N ARG A 112 -17.54 -41.13 -7.09
CA ARG A 112 -18.69 -41.31 -6.22
C ARG A 112 -19.82 -40.40 -6.66
#